data_AF-A0A7S1ZM94-F1
#
_entry.id   AF-A0A7S1ZM94-F1
#
_cell.length_a   1.000
_cell.length_b   1.000
_cell.length_c   1.000
_cell.angle_alpha   90.00
_cell.angle_beta   90.00
_cell.angle_gamma   90.00
#
_symmetry.space_group_name_H-M   'P 1'
#
loop_
_entity.id
_entity.type
_entity.pdbx_description
1 polymer ?
#
loop_
_entity_poly.entity_id
_entity_poly.type
_entity_poly.pdbx_seq_one_letter_code
_entity_poly.pdbx_strand_id
1 'polypeptide(L)'
;GGGGAEGETFAVYAREAGYATFYAGKYLNRYGEDENENAVVVPPGWDRWYGLVGNSRYYDYETIESNDGGETVRRVRHGADYGRDYLPDLLANRTMEFLEEMLTAEGGDGDGDGDGD
;
A
#
# COMPACT_ATOMS: atom_id res chain seq x y z
N GLY A 1 0.09 -12.53 -23.99
CA GLY A 1 -1.10 -11.90 -23.41
C GLY A 1 -1.57 -12.75 -22.25
N GLY A 2 -1.32 -12.30 -21.03
CA GLY A 2 -1.74 -12.97 -19.80
C GLY A 2 -2.05 -11.89 -18.78
N GLY A 3 -3.29 -11.40 -18.80
CA GLY A 3 -3.74 -10.27 -17.96
C GLY A 3 -5.25 -10.27 -17.73
N GLY A 4 -5.88 -11.45 -17.83
CA GLY A 4 -7.34 -11.57 -17.86
C GLY A 4 -8.02 -11.71 -16.49
N ALA A 5 -7.30 -11.63 -15.37
CA ALA A 5 -7.89 -11.78 -14.03
C ALA A 5 -7.56 -10.63 -13.07
N GLU A 6 -6.52 -9.83 -13.34
CA GLU A 6 -6.11 -8.75 -12.45
C GLU A 6 -6.86 -7.43 -12.74
N GLY A 7 -7.49 -7.29 -13.92
CA GLY A 7 -8.26 -6.11 -14.30
C GLY A 7 -9.70 -6.07 -13.76
N GLU A 8 -10.19 -7.14 -13.13
CA GLU A 8 -11.58 -7.28 -12.65
C GLU A 8 -11.61 -7.72 -11.17
N THR A 9 -10.71 -7.19 -10.35
CA THR A 9 -10.68 -7.48 -8.91
C THR A 9 -11.56 -6.50 -8.14
N PHE A 10 -12.00 -6.91 -6.93
CA PHE A 10 -12.76 -6.03 -6.04
C PHE A 10 -12.05 -4.69 -5.76
N ALA A 11 -10.72 -4.70 -5.69
CA ALA A 11 -9.91 -3.51 -5.46
C ALA A 11 -10.05 -2.50 -6.61
N VAL A 12 -10.03 -2.97 -7.87
CA VAL A 12 -10.24 -2.11 -9.05
C VAL A 12 -11.61 -1.45 -8.98
N TYR A 13 -12.67 -2.22 -8.76
CA TYR A 13 -14.03 -1.67 -8.67
C TYR A 13 -14.21 -0.70 -7.49
N ALA A 14 -13.60 -0.99 -6.34
CA ALA A 14 -13.64 -0.10 -5.19
C ALA A 14 -12.98 1.25 -5.53
N ARG A 15 -11.78 1.23 -6.12
CA ARG A 15 -11.07 2.44 -6.53
C ARG A 15 -11.85 3.23 -7.59
N GLU A 16 -12.41 2.55 -8.60
CA GLU A 16 -13.24 3.18 -9.63
C GLU A 16 -14.53 3.79 -9.09
N ALA A 17 -15.09 3.21 -8.01
CA ALA A 17 -16.25 3.75 -7.31
C ALA A 17 -15.91 4.91 -6.35
N GLY A 18 -14.64 5.34 -6.29
CA GLY A 18 -14.19 6.49 -5.49
C GLY A 18 -13.75 6.13 -4.07
N TYR A 19 -13.58 4.85 -3.74
CA TYR A 19 -12.98 4.47 -2.46
C TYR A 19 -11.47 4.63 -2.50
N ALA A 20 -10.90 5.12 -1.41
CA ALA A 20 -9.47 5.00 -1.17
C ALA A 20 -9.13 3.55 -0.79
N THR A 21 -8.14 2.98 -1.47
CA THR A 21 -7.80 1.56 -1.39
C THR A 21 -6.38 1.35 -0.87
N PHE A 22 -6.25 0.45 0.12
CA PHE A 22 -4.98 0.16 0.78
C PHE A 22 -4.80 -1.34 0.97
N TYR A 23 -3.61 -1.84 0.67
CA TYR A 23 -3.20 -3.21 0.95
C TYR A 23 -1.90 -3.25 1.74
N ALA A 24 -1.88 -4.06 2.81
CA ALA A 24 -0.67 -4.37 3.56
C ALA A 24 -0.64 -5.85 3.96
N GLY A 25 0.41 -6.56 3.56
CA GLY A 25 0.64 -7.93 4.00
C GLY A 25 1.11 -8.89 2.91
N LYS A 26 0.79 -10.17 3.09
CA LYS A 26 1.24 -11.28 2.26
C LYS A 26 0.29 -11.49 1.09
N TYR A 27 0.76 -11.21 -0.14
CA TYR A 27 -0.05 -11.29 -1.35
C TYR A 27 0.01 -12.68 -2.01
N LEU A 28 1.09 -12.98 -2.72
CA LEU A 28 1.28 -14.27 -3.40
C LEU A 28 2.56 -14.96 -2.94
N ASN A 29 2.61 -16.28 -3.15
CA ASN A 29 3.87 -17.01 -3.02
C ASN A 29 4.82 -16.54 -4.12
N ARG A 30 6.08 -16.28 -3.74
CA ARG A 30 7.13 -15.72 -4.60
C ARG A 30 6.90 -14.32 -5.15
N TYR A 31 5.89 -13.59 -4.64
CA TYR A 31 5.73 -12.19 -4.98
C TYR A 31 7.01 -11.42 -4.65
N GLY A 32 7.50 -10.64 -5.61
CA GLY A 32 8.71 -9.84 -5.44
C GLY A 32 9.99 -10.63 -5.16
N GLU A 33 10.05 -11.95 -5.38
CA GLU A 33 11.30 -12.71 -5.22
C GLU A 33 12.30 -12.47 -6.35
N ASP A 34 11.82 -12.01 -7.53
CA ASP A 34 12.70 -11.63 -8.63
C ASP A 34 13.40 -10.31 -8.28
N GLU A 35 14.74 -10.32 -8.28
CA GLU A 35 15.54 -9.15 -7.92
C GLU A 35 15.36 -8.00 -8.92
N ASN A 36 14.89 -8.27 -10.14
CA ASN A 36 14.60 -7.22 -11.12
C ASN A 36 13.40 -6.39 -10.64
N GLU A 37 13.66 -5.15 -10.22
CA GLU A 37 12.64 -4.19 -9.77
C GLU A 37 11.55 -3.96 -10.84
N ASN A 38 11.95 -4.01 -12.12
CA ASN A 38 11.05 -3.91 -13.27
C ASN A 38 10.12 -5.14 -13.47
N ALA A 39 10.37 -6.24 -12.77
CA ALA A 39 9.55 -7.46 -12.84
C ALA A 39 8.46 -7.49 -11.76
N VAL A 40 8.51 -6.57 -10.77
CA VAL A 40 7.53 -6.51 -9.69
C VAL A 40 6.45 -5.51 -10.04
N VAL A 41 5.23 -6.02 -10.19
CA VAL A 41 4.04 -5.21 -10.50
C VAL A 41 3.15 -5.14 -9.26
N VAL A 42 2.69 -3.94 -8.94
CA VAL A 42 1.60 -3.74 -7.98
C VAL A 42 0.29 -4.06 -8.69
N PRO A 43 -0.56 -4.95 -8.15
CA PRO A 43 -1.86 -5.22 -8.75
C PRO A 43 -2.67 -3.93 -8.90
N PRO A 44 -3.44 -3.76 -9.98
CA PRO A 44 -4.24 -2.55 -10.15
C PRO A 44 -5.34 -2.46 -9.09
N GLY A 45 -5.79 -1.23 -8.81
CA GLY A 45 -6.88 -0.98 -7.86
C GLY A 45 -6.44 -0.71 -6.42
N TRP A 46 -5.15 -0.49 -6.17
CA TRP A 46 -4.62 -0.12 -4.85
C TRP A 46 -3.96 1.25 -4.92
N ASP A 47 -4.42 2.22 -4.13
CA ASP A 47 -3.80 3.55 -4.01
C ASP A 47 -2.53 3.50 -3.16
N ARG A 48 -2.54 2.64 -2.14
CA ARG A 48 -1.38 2.30 -1.30
C ARG A 48 -1.15 0.79 -1.29
N TRP A 49 0.10 0.40 -1.43
CA TRP A 49 0.51 -1.01 -1.47
C TRP A 49 1.75 -1.25 -0.61
N TYR A 50 1.65 -2.21 0.31
CA TYR A 50 2.75 -2.70 1.15
C TYR A 50 2.76 -4.24 1.10
N GLY A 51 3.31 -4.79 0.02
CA GLY A 51 3.33 -6.23 -0.23
C GLY A 51 4.61 -6.90 0.26
N LEU A 52 4.48 -7.95 1.07
CA LEU A 52 5.62 -8.73 1.55
C LEU A 52 6.28 -9.52 0.41
N VAL A 53 7.60 -9.42 0.29
CA VAL A 53 8.41 -10.22 -0.63
C VAL A 53 8.56 -11.65 -0.12
N GLY A 54 8.33 -12.63 -0.99
CA GLY A 54 8.54 -14.04 -0.66
C GLY A 54 7.69 -14.50 0.52
N ASN A 55 8.13 -15.51 1.26
CA ASN A 55 7.35 -16.12 2.35
C ASN A 55 7.24 -15.22 3.59
N SER A 56 6.20 -15.47 4.40
CA SER A 56 5.96 -14.74 5.65
C SER A 56 7.12 -14.89 6.63
N ARG A 57 7.66 -13.75 7.07
CA ARG A 57 8.69 -13.62 8.12
C ARG A 57 8.31 -12.49 9.05
N TYR A 58 8.83 -12.52 10.29
CA TYR A 58 8.59 -11.44 11.26
C TYR A 58 9.69 -10.37 11.25
N TYR A 59 10.88 -10.71 10.74
CA TYR A 59 12.08 -9.87 10.63
C TYR A 59 12.89 -10.29 9.40
N ASP A 60 13.91 -9.50 9.03
CA ASP A 60 14.83 -9.76 7.92
C ASP A 60 14.06 -10.10 6.63
N TYR A 61 13.16 -9.20 6.28
CA TYR A 61 12.28 -9.30 5.11
C TYR A 61 12.37 -8.05 4.25
N GLU A 62 11.76 -8.14 3.08
CA GLU A 62 11.63 -7.01 2.16
C GLU A 62 10.15 -6.77 1.84
N THR A 63 9.79 -5.52 1.64
CA THR A 63 8.47 -5.10 1.17
C THR A 63 8.60 -4.45 -0.19
N ILE A 64 7.53 -4.57 -0.97
CA ILE A 64 7.29 -3.80 -2.18
C ILE A 64 6.28 -2.75 -1.81
N GLU A 65 6.68 -1.48 -1.94
CA GLU A 65 5.91 -0.32 -1.49
C GLU A 65 5.57 0.57 -2.68
N SER A 66 4.32 1.03 -2.74
CA SER A 66 3.86 2.04 -3.70
C SER A 66 2.78 2.91 -3.07
N ASN A 67 2.85 4.21 -3.35
CA ASN A 67 1.93 5.20 -2.81
C ASN A 67 1.12 5.93 -3.90
N ASP A 68 1.23 5.50 -5.15
CA ASP A 68 0.72 6.20 -6.33
C ASP A 68 0.08 5.22 -7.32
N GLY A 69 -0.69 4.26 -6.81
CA GLY A 69 -1.42 3.37 -7.71
C GLY A 69 -0.56 2.33 -8.43
N GLY A 70 0.70 2.16 -8.00
CA GLY A 70 1.68 1.30 -8.66
C GLY A 70 2.54 2.01 -9.72
N GLU A 71 2.43 3.33 -9.89
CA GLU A 71 3.26 4.08 -10.86
C GLU A 71 4.73 4.10 -10.46
N THR A 72 5.01 4.27 -9.17
CA THR A 72 6.34 4.09 -8.59
C THR A 72 6.33 2.96 -7.57
N VAL A 73 7.34 2.10 -7.69
CA VAL A 73 7.50 0.92 -6.84
C VAL A 73 8.87 0.99 -6.18
N ARG A 74 8.91 0.72 -4.87
CA ARG A 74 10.14 0.69 -4.07
C ARG A 74 10.26 -0.65 -3.38
N ARG A 75 11.42 -1.29 -3.49
CA ARG A 75 11.79 -2.41 -2.62
C ARG A 75 12.44 -1.86 -1.36
N VAL A 76 11.89 -2.18 -0.18
CA VAL A 76 12.40 -1.72 1.12
C VAL A 76 12.84 -2.92 1.93
N ARG A 77 14.05 -2.87 2.49
CA ARG A 77 14.61 -3.91 3.35
C ARG A 77 14.42 -3.53 4.82
N HIS A 78 13.86 -4.47 5.59
CA HIS A 78 13.62 -4.35 7.03
C HIS A 78 14.55 -5.32 7.77
N GLY A 79 15.14 -4.84 8.86
CA GLY A 79 16.10 -5.60 9.67
C GLY A 79 15.43 -6.44 10.75
N ALA A 80 16.03 -6.42 11.95
CA ALA A 80 15.56 -7.17 13.12
C ALA A 80 15.40 -6.29 14.37
N ASP A 81 15.20 -4.98 14.20
CA ASP A 81 14.89 -4.05 15.29
C ASP A 81 13.41 -4.17 15.65
N TYR A 82 13.08 -4.65 16.85
CA TYR A 82 11.69 -4.83 17.29
C TYR A 82 10.82 -3.58 17.09
N GLY A 83 11.34 -2.39 17.39
CA GLY A 83 10.57 -1.15 17.36
C GLY A 83 10.33 -0.61 15.94
N ARG A 84 10.98 -1.17 14.93
CA ARG A 84 10.92 -0.68 13.55
C ARG A 84 10.60 -1.74 12.52
N ASP A 85 11.07 -2.96 12.73
CA ASP A 85 11.12 -4.03 11.74
C ASP A 85 10.19 -5.22 12.10
N TYR A 86 9.45 -5.18 13.22
CA TYR A 86 8.50 -6.27 13.50
C TYR A 86 7.31 -6.19 12.55
N LEU A 87 7.20 -7.15 11.62
CA LEU A 87 6.25 -7.07 10.49
C LEU A 87 4.80 -6.71 10.89
N PRO A 88 4.17 -7.37 11.87
CA PRO A 88 2.78 -7.06 12.23
C PRO A 88 2.60 -5.60 12.67
N ASP A 89 3.53 -5.09 13.47
CA ASP A 89 3.47 -3.70 13.96
C ASP A 89 3.75 -2.72 12.83
N LEU A 90 4.71 -3.02 11.95
CA LEU A 90 4.96 -2.20 10.76
C LEU A 90 3.69 -2.08 9.90
N LEU A 91 3.05 -3.19 9.56
CA LEU A 91 1.84 -3.16 8.72
C LEU A 91 0.66 -2.46 9.42
N ALA A 92 0.51 -2.65 10.73
CA ALA A 92 -0.49 -1.95 11.52
C ALA A 92 -0.25 -0.43 11.50
N ASN A 93 0.99 0.01 11.70
CA ASN A 93 1.37 1.42 11.66
C ASN A 93 1.10 2.02 10.27
N ARG A 94 1.48 1.35 9.18
CA ARG A 94 1.15 1.81 7.81
C ARG A 94 -0.36 1.94 7.57
N THR A 95 -1.13 1.01 8.12
CA THR A 95 -2.60 1.05 8.03
C THR A 95 -3.15 2.27 8.76
N MET A 96 -2.65 2.57 9.96
CA MET A 96 -3.05 3.75 10.73
C MET A 96 -2.66 5.04 10.03
N GLU A 97 -1.43 5.14 9.54
CA GLU A 97 -0.93 6.29 8.75
C GLU A 97 -1.87 6.59 7.57
N PHE A 98 -2.25 5.57 6.80
CA PHE A 98 -3.17 5.73 5.67
C PHE A 98 -4.55 6.25 6.11
N LEU A 99 -5.11 5.72 7.20
CA LEU A 99 -6.41 6.17 7.72
C LEU A 99 -6.35 7.62 8.21
N GLU A 100 -5.28 8.01 8.88
CA GLU A 100 -5.06 9.38 9.36
C GLU A 100 -4.91 10.38 8.21
N GLU A 101 -4.20 10.01 7.13
CA GLU A 101 -4.10 10.80 5.89
C GLU A 101 -5.49 11.04 5.28
N MET A 102 -6.31 9.99 5.19
CA MET A 102 -7.66 10.09 4.62
C MET A 102 -8.58 10.99 5.45
N LEU A 103 -8.54 10.87 6.78
CA LEU A 103 -9.34 11.71 7.67
C LEU A 103 -8.93 13.19 7.60
N THR A 104 -7.64 13.46 7.41
CA THR A 104 -7.12 14.83 7.30
C THR A 104 -7.46 15.45 5.94
N ALA A 105 -7.44 14.65 4.87
CA ALA A 105 -7.82 15.09 3.53
C ALA A 105 -9.31 15.47 3.43
N GLU A 106 -10.20 14.78 4.16
CA GLU A 106 -11.63 15.11 4.20
C GLU A 106 -11.97 16.29 5.13
N GLY A 107 -11.07 16.68 6.04
CA GLY A 107 -11.26 17.79 6.97
C GLY A 107 -10.84 19.17 6.45
N GLY A 108 -10.34 19.27 5.22
CA GLY A 108 -9.77 20.49 4.63
C GLY A 108 -10.75 21.44 3.92
N ASP A 109 -12.00 21.03 3.71
CA ASP A 109 -13.01 21.79 2.95
C ASP A 109 -14.09 22.43 3.83
N GLY A 110 -13.72 22.85 5.06
CA GLY A 110 -14.63 23.47 6.02
C GLY A 110 -14.02 24.69 6.70
N ASP A 111 -14.69 25.84 6.54
CA ASP A 111 -14.56 27.08 7.31
C ASP A 111 -13.49 28.09 6.90
N GLY A 112 -13.89 28.97 5.98
CA GLY A 112 -13.23 30.25 5.70
C GLY A 112 -14.13 31.33 5.10
N ASP A 113 -15.47 31.17 5.11
CA ASP A 113 -16.41 32.26 4.83
C ASP A 113 -16.95 32.80 6.15
N GLY A 114 -16.50 33.99 6.52
CA GLY A 114 -16.94 34.73 7.69
C GLY A 114 -16.73 36.22 7.48
N ASP A 115 -17.59 36.83 6.65
CA ASP A 115 -17.81 38.27 6.58
C ASP A 115 -18.42 38.82 7.90
N GLY A 116 -17.97 40.01 8.32
CA GLY A 116 -18.61 40.94 9.28
C GLY A 116 -17.97 40.95 10.69
N ASP A 117 -17.51 42.06 11.28
CA ASP A 117 -17.67 43.52 11.07
C ASP A 117 -16.30 44.26 11.09
#